data_AF-A0A4P8YJ45-F1
#
_entry.id   AF-A0A4P8YJ45-F1
#
_cell.length_a   1.000
_cell.length_b   1.000
_cell.length_c   1.000
_cell.angle_alpha   90.00
_cell.angle_beta   90.00
_cell.angle_gamma   90.00
#
_symmetry.space_group_name_H-M   'P 1'
#
loop_
_entity.id
_entity.type
_entity.pdbx_description
1 polymer ?
#
loop_
_entity_poly.entity_id
_entity_poly.type
_entity_poly.pdbx_seq_one_letter_code
_entity_poly.pdbx_strand_id
1 'polypeptide(L)'
;MKRSTLGLLLSCAMFSAASYATPVQLSSFNNLPDDTEVNGFHGALFYGQTGTVNGFDLPILGYTEMDKLNGLQIGAAAGSHIRNGMNGAAIGLFNWHGGEDNGLNIGIANQLGYLSGASLGIYSGAQTVNGVNLAAVTTNGDVNGVNIGGIANYSTGSVYGVNVSPFNWTEQDTYGTNISVFNHTGNVEGLNTGVIANWSEGDITGMNVAAVNVSGNLTGLNIAPINKSGDTVGANITAINWSENTTGFNFGAINRTNDMVGFNMGGFNVANNVQGMNMGAVNFNGGDVTGLNLGGINVSHNVEGLNLGGINVSSGDSTSDIGVINYADTTSFQFGLINATKHLEGLQIGIINVATNAAVPVLPIANFHRSF
;
A
#
# COMPACT_ATOMS: atom_id res chain seq x y z
N MET A 1 -20.18 18.48 -52.47
CA MET A 1 -18.93 18.50 -51.69
C MET A 1 -18.06 19.75 -51.87
N LYS A 2 -18.21 20.60 -52.92
CA LYS A 2 -17.30 21.76 -53.13
C LYS A 2 -17.64 23.05 -52.35
N ARG A 3 -18.90 23.22 -51.90
CA ARG A 3 -19.36 24.46 -51.26
C ARG A 3 -19.03 24.56 -49.76
N SER A 4 -18.99 23.44 -49.05
CA SER A 4 -18.62 23.42 -47.62
C SER A 4 -17.13 23.67 -47.41
N THR A 5 -16.28 23.13 -48.28
CA THR A 5 -14.82 23.33 -48.23
C THR A 5 -14.44 24.79 -48.49
N LEU A 6 -15.12 25.44 -49.44
CA LEU A 6 -14.89 26.86 -49.74
C LEU A 6 -15.38 27.78 -48.62
N GLY A 7 -16.52 27.46 -47.99
CA GLY A 7 -17.03 28.21 -46.84
C GLY A 7 -16.10 28.10 -45.63
N LEU A 8 -15.54 26.92 -45.37
CA LEU A 8 -14.56 26.71 -44.30
C LEU A 8 -13.27 27.51 -44.57
N LEU A 9 -12.72 27.42 -45.78
CA LEU A 9 -11.54 28.19 -46.20
C LEU A 9 -11.75 29.70 -46.09
N LEU A 10 -12.91 30.21 -46.50
CA LEU A 10 -13.23 31.64 -46.35
C LEU A 10 -13.38 32.06 -44.88
N SER A 11 -13.97 31.19 -44.04
CA SER A 11 -14.10 31.49 -42.61
C SER A 11 -12.75 31.52 -41.91
N CYS A 12 -11.83 30.61 -42.25
CA CYS A 12 -10.45 30.62 -41.77
C CYS A 12 -9.70 31.87 -42.25
N ALA A 13 -9.84 32.23 -43.52
CA ALA A 13 -9.18 33.40 -44.11
C ALA A 13 -9.69 34.74 -43.52
N MET A 14 -10.97 34.83 -43.14
CA MET A 14 -11.51 36.04 -42.50
C MET A 14 -11.10 36.15 -41.03
N PHE A 15 -10.93 35.03 -40.33
CA PHE A 15 -10.42 35.04 -38.95
C PHE A 15 -8.92 35.41 -38.90
N SER A 16 -8.14 35.00 -39.91
CA SER A 16 -6.72 35.33 -40.04
C SER A 16 -6.43 36.73 -40.60
N ALA A 17 -7.40 37.47 -41.15
CA ALA A 17 -7.13 38.85 -41.59
C ALA A 17 -6.99 39.83 -40.41
N ALA A 18 -7.44 39.43 -39.20
CA ALA A 18 -7.38 40.23 -37.99
C ALA A 18 -6.19 39.87 -37.06
N SER A 19 -5.42 38.85 -37.42
CA SER A 19 -4.29 38.29 -36.67
C SER A 19 -3.17 38.03 -37.68
N TYR A 20 -1.92 38.45 -37.45
CA TYR A 20 -0.80 38.22 -38.38
C TYR A 20 -0.41 36.73 -38.56
N ALA A 21 -1.31 35.80 -38.25
CA ALA A 21 -1.07 34.36 -38.29
C ALA A 21 -1.61 33.71 -39.56
N THR A 22 -0.94 32.65 -39.98
CA THR A 22 -1.29 31.94 -41.20
C THR A 22 -2.51 31.03 -40.96
N PRO A 23 -3.59 31.09 -41.78
CA PRO A 23 -4.78 30.27 -41.57
C PRO A 23 -4.59 28.80 -41.97
N VAL A 24 -3.71 28.54 -42.95
CA VAL A 24 -3.42 27.20 -43.47
C VAL A 24 -1.93 27.10 -43.76
N GLN A 25 -1.25 26.17 -43.09
CA GLN A 25 0.17 25.86 -43.33
C GLN A 25 0.30 24.38 -43.71
N LEU A 26 1.05 24.12 -44.78
CA LEU A 26 1.38 22.76 -45.23
C LEU A 26 2.88 22.55 -45.18
N SER A 27 3.28 21.40 -44.65
CA SER A 27 4.69 21.07 -44.46
C SER A 27 5.02 19.67 -44.96
N SER A 28 6.24 19.51 -45.42
CA SER A 28 6.77 18.20 -45.85
C SER A 28 8.24 18.08 -45.46
N PHE A 29 8.98 19.17 -45.62
CA PHE A 29 10.33 19.39 -45.07
C PHE A 29 10.53 20.89 -44.74
N ASN A 30 9.93 21.75 -45.56
CA ASN A 30 9.77 23.18 -45.30
C ASN A 30 8.28 23.49 -45.12
N ASN A 31 8.00 24.62 -44.47
CA ASN A 31 6.64 25.10 -44.28
C ASN A 31 6.20 25.97 -45.45
N LEU A 32 4.92 25.95 -45.77
CA LEU A 32 4.30 26.82 -46.77
C LEU A 32 2.94 27.29 -46.25
N PRO A 33 2.78 28.58 -45.88
CA PRO A 33 3.80 29.64 -45.68
C PRO A 33 4.83 29.35 -44.57
N ASP A 34 5.94 30.09 -44.53
CA ASP A 34 7.04 29.94 -43.55
C ASP A 34 6.75 30.52 -42.15
N ASP A 35 5.54 31.03 -41.91
CA ASP A 35 5.15 31.61 -40.62
C ASP A 35 5.24 30.60 -39.48
N THR A 36 5.46 31.08 -38.25
CA THR A 36 5.55 30.22 -37.07
C THR A 36 4.25 30.16 -36.26
N GLU A 37 3.24 30.98 -36.58
CA GLU A 37 1.93 30.96 -35.94
C GLU A 37 0.86 30.57 -36.95
N VAL A 38 0.12 29.50 -36.63
CA VAL A 38 -0.96 28.97 -37.47
C VAL A 38 -2.28 29.08 -36.72
N ASN A 39 -3.19 29.92 -37.21
CA ASN A 39 -4.53 30.11 -36.64
C ASN A 39 -5.56 29.45 -37.55
N GLY A 40 -5.57 28.12 -37.57
CA GLY A 40 -6.45 27.33 -38.42
C GLY A 40 -5.96 25.89 -38.60
N PHE A 41 -5.39 25.58 -39.76
CA PHE A 41 -5.00 24.22 -40.14
C PHE A 41 -3.50 24.11 -40.40
N HIS A 42 -2.82 23.21 -39.70
CA HIS A 42 -1.48 22.76 -40.05
C HIS A 42 -1.54 21.31 -40.53
N GLY A 43 -0.87 20.99 -41.64
CA GLY A 43 -0.80 19.62 -42.15
C GLY A 43 0.61 19.27 -42.59
N ALA A 44 1.16 18.18 -42.06
CA ALA A 44 2.49 17.72 -42.40
C ALA A 44 2.42 16.35 -43.10
N LEU A 45 3.08 16.22 -44.25
CA LEU A 45 3.15 14.93 -44.95
C LEU A 45 4.25 14.03 -44.36
N PHE A 46 5.50 14.48 -44.33
CA PHE A 46 6.65 13.72 -43.81
C PHE A 46 7.32 14.38 -42.61
N TYR A 47 7.60 15.68 -42.69
CA TYR A 47 8.16 16.45 -41.60
C TYR A 47 7.62 17.89 -41.62
N GLY A 48 7.32 18.43 -40.45
CA GLY A 48 6.95 19.84 -40.29
C GLY A 48 7.55 20.40 -39.01
N GLN A 49 8.04 21.64 -39.06
CA GLN A 49 8.55 22.33 -37.89
C GLN A 49 7.88 23.70 -37.80
N THR A 50 6.94 23.86 -36.89
CA THR A 50 6.17 25.10 -36.73
C THR A 50 6.30 25.64 -35.30
N GLY A 51 5.76 26.83 -35.04
CA GLY A 51 5.72 27.42 -33.71
C GLY A 51 4.43 27.04 -32.98
N THR A 52 3.48 27.96 -32.93
CA THR A 52 2.18 27.75 -32.27
C THR A 52 1.09 27.43 -33.28
N VAL A 53 0.35 26.35 -33.04
CA VAL A 53 -0.85 26.02 -33.81
C VAL A 53 -2.08 26.21 -32.92
N ASN A 54 -2.91 27.20 -33.25
CA ASN A 54 -4.24 27.40 -32.67
C ASN A 54 -5.29 26.85 -33.66
N GLY A 55 -5.69 25.58 -33.49
CA GLY A 55 -6.66 24.95 -34.38
C GLY A 55 -6.46 23.45 -34.56
N PHE A 56 -6.25 23.01 -35.80
CA PHE A 56 -6.17 21.59 -36.15
C PHE A 56 -4.82 21.25 -36.77
N ASP A 57 -4.19 20.20 -36.25
CA ASP A 57 -2.92 19.67 -36.73
C ASP A 57 -3.08 18.25 -37.29
N LEU A 58 -2.59 18.00 -38.50
CA LEU A 58 -2.72 16.73 -39.21
C LEU A 58 -1.38 16.23 -39.75
N PRO A 59 -0.56 15.58 -38.92
CA PRO A 59 0.60 14.85 -39.41
C PRO A 59 0.15 13.53 -40.04
N ILE A 60 0.42 13.34 -41.33
CA ILE A 60 -0.13 12.22 -42.12
C ILE A 60 0.82 11.02 -42.09
N LEU A 61 2.05 11.15 -42.58
CA LEU A 61 3.03 10.07 -42.73
C LEU A 61 4.38 10.39 -42.06
N GLY A 62 4.43 11.36 -41.14
CA GLY A 62 5.66 11.62 -40.40
C GLY A 62 5.53 12.71 -39.34
N TYR A 63 6.66 13.21 -38.86
CA TYR A 63 6.76 13.85 -37.55
C TYR A 63 6.53 15.37 -37.61
N THR A 64 5.71 15.91 -36.72
CA THR A 64 5.58 17.37 -36.56
C THR A 64 6.22 17.81 -35.25
N GLU A 65 7.14 18.75 -35.35
CA GLU A 65 7.67 19.48 -34.20
C GLU A 65 7.00 20.85 -34.09
N MET A 66 6.46 21.15 -32.92
CA MET A 66 5.86 22.44 -32.64
C MET A 66 6.18 22.94 -31.25
N ASP A 67 6.08 24.25 -31.06
CA ASP A 67 6.26 24.86 -29.75
C ASP A 67 5.03 24.65 -28.88
N LYS A 68 3.82 24.87 -29.42
CA LYS A 68 2.59 24.79 -28.66
C LYS A 68 1.40 24.42 -29.54
N LEU A 69 0.52 23.57 -29.02
CA LEU A 69 -0.75 23.24 -29.65
C LEU A 69 -1.90 23.74 -28.78
N ASN A 70 -2.76 24.60 -29.32
CA ASN A 70 -4.04 24.94 -28.72
C ASN A 70 -5.15 24.43 -29.65
N GLY A 71 -5.56 23.18 -29.48
CA GLY A 71 -6.57 22.56 -30.34
C GLY A 71 -6.46 21.04 -30.46
N LEU A 72 -6.68 20.51 -31.67
CA LEU A 72 -6.78 19.08 -31.92
C LEU A 72 -5.72 18.62 -32.91
N GLN A 73 -4.96 17.60 -32.53
CA GLN A 73 -4.06 16.88 -33.40
C GLN A 73 -4.56 15.46 -33.67
N ILE A 74 -4.52 15.05 -34.94
CA ILE A 74 -4.77 13.68 -35.36
C ILE A 74 -3.64 13.21 -36.27
N GLY A 75 -2.73 12.40 -35.74
CA GLY A 75 -1.66 11.73 -36.46
C GLY A 75 -2.03 10.33 -36.90
N ALA A 76 -2.40 10.15 -38.18
CA ALA A 76 -2.89 8.86 -38.69
C ALA A 76 -1.81 7.74 -38.70
N ALA A 77 -0.55 8.11 -38.91
CA ALA A 77 0.61 7.21 -38.90
C ALA A 77 1.88 7.89 -38.35
N ALA A 78 1.70 8.94 -37.56
CA ALA A 78 2.73 9.90 -37.19
C ALA A 78 2.79 10.13 -35.68
N GLY A 79 3.95 10.59 -35.23
CA GLY A 79 4.13 11.15 -33.89
C GLY A 79 4.27 12.66 -33.92
N SER A 80 4.24 13.27 -32.74
CA SER A 80 4.39 14.71 -32.56
C SER A 80 5.38 15.02 -31.44
N HIS A 81 6.12 16.10 -31.65
CA HIS A 81 6.88 16.76 -30.59
C HIS A 81 6.23 18.11 -30.28
N ILE A 82 5.80 18.32 -29.04
CA ILE A 82 5.28 19.62 -28.60
C ILE A 82 6.17 20.11 -27.46
N ARG A 83 6.93 21.19 -27.66
CA ARG A 83 7.98 21.58 -26.70
C ARG A 83 7.44 22.24 -25.43
N ASN A 84 6.42 23.09 -25.55
CA ASN A 84 5.88 23.94 -24.48
C ASN A 84 4.43 23.59 -24.10
N GLY A 85 4.02 22.36 -24.37
CA GLY A 85 2.74 21.79 -23.95
C GLY A 85 1.58 22.02 -24.90
N MET A 86 0.47 21.36 -24.57
CA MET A 86 -0.77 21.36 -25.34
C MET A 86 -1.96 21.83 -24.49
N ASN A 87 -2.87 22.61 -25.07
CA ASN A 87 -4.23 22.79 -24.57
C ASN A 87 -5.21 22.19 -25.57
N GLY A 88 -5.70 20.98 -25.32
CA GLY A 88 -6.63 20.30 -26.22
C GLY A 88 -6.43 18.79 -26.29
N ALA A 89 -6.34 18.22 -27.49
CA ALA A 89 -6.21 16.77 -27.65
C ALA A 89 -5.20 16.39 -28.73
N ALA A 90 -4.39 15.38 -28.45
CA ALA A 90 -3.47 14.76 -29.39
C ALA A 90 -3.77 13.27 -29.51
N ILE A 91 -4.04 12.82 -30.72
CA ILE A 91 -4.26 11.42 -31.07
C ILE A 91 -3.19 11.06 -32.09
N GLY A 92 -2.21 10.25 -31.72
CA GLY A 92 -1.07 9.91 -32.58
C GLY A 92 -0.45 8.57 -32.20
N LEU A 93 0.54 8.09 -32.96
CA LEU A 93 1.26 6.87 -32.54
C LEU A 93 2.20 7.17 -31.38
N PHE A 94 2.90 8.30 -31.45
CA PHE A 94 3.92 8.71 -30.49
C PHE A 94 3.69 10.18 -30.11
N ASN A 95 3.25 10.44 -28.89
CA ASN A 95 3.07 11.79 -28.38
C ASN A 95 4.25 12.12 -27.46
N TRP A 96 5.16 13.01 -27.89
CA TRP A 96 6.30 13.45 -27.09
C TRP A 96 6.17 14.92 -26.76
N HIS A 97 5.57 15.23 -25.61
CA HIS A 97 5.28 16.60 -25.22
C HIS A 97 6.09 17.02 -24.00
N GLY A 98 6.83 18.11 -24.11
CA GLY A 98 7.37 18.86 -22.98
C GLY A 98 6.35 19.89 -22.48
N GLY A 99 6.60 20.45 -21.29
CA GLY A 99 5.70 21.46 -20.70
C GLY A 99 4.40 20.89 -20.15
N GLU A 100 3.36 21.72 -20.12
CA GLU A 100 2.04 21.39 -19.56
C GLU A 100 1.05 20.98 -20.65
N ASP A 101 0.57 19.75 -20.53
CA ASP A 101 -0.48 19.18 -21.37
C ASP A 101 -1.81 19.21 -20.64
N ASN A 102 -2.60 20.23 -20.94
CA ASN A 102 -3.97 20.38 -20.47
C ASN A 102 -4.93 19.72 -21.48
N GLY A 103 -5.26 18.45 -21.25
CA GLY A 103 -6.28 17.75 -22.03
C GLY A 103 -6.01 16.27 -22.26
N LEU A 104 -6.22 15.79 -23.50
CA LEU A 104 -6.28 14.36 -23.83
C LEU A 104 -5.13 13.93 -24.74
N ASN A 105 -4.33 12.98 -24.29
CA ASN A 105 -3.29 12.32 -25.09
C ASN A 105 -3.66 10.86 -25.34
N ILE A 106 -3.75 10.46 -26.61
CA ILE A 106 -4.00 9.07 -26.99
C ILE A 106 -2.89 8.64 -27.95
N GLY A 107 -2.22 7.54 -27.63
CA GLY A 107 -1.26 6.96 -28.55
C GLY A 107 -0.71 5.61 -28.14
N ILE A 108 0.18 5.04 -28.96
CA ILE A 108 0.88 3.81 -28.57
C ILE A 108 1.85 4.13 -27.43
N ALA A 109 2.59 5.22 -27.55
CA ALA A 109 3.47 5.71 -26.51
C ALA A 109 3.25 7.21 -26.28
N ASN A 110 3.01 7.57 -25.02
CA ASN A 110 2.92 8.95 -24.57
C ASN A 110 4.12 9.24 -23.64
N GLN A 111 4.91 10.25 -23.95
CA GLN A 111 5.98 10.77 -23.11
C GLN A 111 5.73 12.25 -22.89
N LEU A 112 5.20 12.59 -21.71
CA LEU A 112 4.66 13.90 -21.38
C LEU A 112 5.51 14.58 -20.30
N GLY A 113 5.47 15.90 -20.23
CA GLY A 113 6.01 16.67 -19.11
C GLY A 113 5.05 16.61 -17.93
N TYR A 114 4.15 17.59 -17.85
CA TYR A 114 3.11 17.69 -16.84
C TYR A 114 1.75 17.45 -17.50
N LEU A 115 1.10 16.33 -17.19
CA LEU A 115 -0.23 16.04 -17.68
C LEU A 115 -1.27 16.61 -16.70
N SER A 116 -2.20 17.42 -17.22
CA SER A 116 -3.42 17.86 -16.54
C SER A 116 -4.61 17.43 -17.39
N GLY A 117 -5.12 16.22 -17.15
CA GLY A 117 -6.17 15.63 -17.98
C GLY A 117 -6.09 14.12 -18.09
N ALA A 118 -6.11 13.58 -19.31
CA ALA A 118 -6.17 12.15 -19.56
C ALA A 118 -5.08 11.69 -20.53
N SER A 119 -4.44 10.56 -20.24
CA SER A 119 -3.53 9.86 -21.16
C SER A 119 -3.96 8.40 -21.32
N LEU A 120 -3.95 7.91 -22.56
CA LEU A 120 -4.24 6.52 -22.91
C LEU A 120 -3.17 5.97 -23.85
N GLY A 121 -2.63 4.79 -23.55
CA GLY A 121 -1.77 4.09 -24.51
C GLY A 121 -1.33 2.68 -24.16
N ILE A 122 -0.32 2.17 -24.86
CA ILE A 122 0.40 0.95 -24.43
C ILE A 122 1.45 1.34 -23.40
N TYR A 123 2.18 2.42 -23.68
CA TYR A 123 3.09 3.08 -22.76
C TYR A 123 2.61 4.52 -22.49
N SER A 124 2.68 4.95 -21.23
CA SER A 124 2.41 6.34 -20.87
C SER A 124 3.28 6.77 -19.70
N GLY A 125 4.17 7.74 -19.93
CA GLY A 125 5.02 8.31 -18.90
C GLY A 125 4.93 9.83 -18.83
N ALA A 126 4.86 10.36 -17.61
CA ALA A 126 4.82 11.79 -17.34
C ALA A 126 5.61 12.15 -16.07
N GLN A 127 6.22 13.35 -16.00
CA GLN A 127 6.85 13.81 -14.76
C GLN A 127 5.80 14.03 -13.66
N THR A 128 4.63 14.51 -14.04
CA THR A 128 3.47 14.61 -13.13
C THR A 128 2.20 14.28 -13.90
N VAL A 129 1.30 13.53 -13.26
CA VAL A 129 -0.06 13.27 -13.75
C VAL A 129 -1.05 13.90 -12.78
N ASN A 130 -1.81 14.89 -13.22
CA ASN A 130 -2.99 15.40 -12.54
C ASN A 130 -4.22 14.97 -13.38
N GLY A 131 -4.85 13.86 -13.01
CA GLY A 131 -6.02 13.32 -13.73
C GLY A 131 -5.96 11.81 -13.93
N VAL A 132 -6.17 11.33 -15.15
CA VAL A 132 -6.27 9.91 -15.48
C VAL A 132 -5.13 9.47 -16.39
N ASN A 133 -4.37 8.47 -15.99
CA ASN A 133 -3.37 7.83 -16.83
C ASN A 133 -3.67 6.33 -16.95
N LEU A 134 -3.90 5.86 -18.17
CA LEU A 134 -4.24 4.46 -18.46
C LEU A 134 -3.31 3.92 -19.54
N ALA A 135 -2.50 2.93 -19.19
CA ALA A 135 -1.67 2.25 -20.18
C ALA A 135 -1.45 0.77 -19.84
N ALA A 136 -0.82 0.01 -20.73
CA ALA A 136 -0.31 -1.31 -20.34
C ALA A 136 0.86 -1.15 -19.34
N VAL A 137 1.75 -0.18 -19.60
CA VAL A 137 2.84 0.20 -18.70
C VAL A 137 2.79 1.70 -18.47
N THR A 138 2.77 2.12 -17.21
CA THR A 138 2.88 3.53 -16.83
C THR A 138 4.20 3.81 -16.10
N THR A 139 4.82 4.95 -16.40
CA THR A 139 6.09 5.38 -15.77
C THR A 139 6.02 6.86 -15.42
N ASN A 140 5.65 7.18 -14.18
CA ASN A 140 5.35 8.55 -13.78
C ASN A 140 6.28 9.05 -12.68
N GLY A 141 6.40 10.37 -12.53
CA GLY A 141 6.92 10.96 -11.30
C GLY A 141 5.83 10.95 -10.23
N ASP A 142 5.17 12.09 -10.05
CA ASP A 142 4.01 12.19 -9.14
C ASP A 142 2.69 11.90 -9.86
N VAL A 143 1.77 11.26 -9.16
CA VAL A 143 0.42 10.98 -9.66
C VAL A 143 -0.59 11.57 -8.68
N ASN A 144 -1.50 12.38 -9.17
CA ASN A 144 -2.65 12.92 -8.47
C ASN A 144 -3.91 12.60 -9.29
N GLY A 145 -4.60 11.52 -8.93
CA GLY A 145 -5.79 11.05 -9.60
C GLY A 145 -5.84 9.53 -9.75
N VAL A 146 -6.09 9.05 -10.98
CA VAL A 146 -6.27 7.63 -11.29
C VAL A 146 -5.16 7.16 -12.22
N ASN A 147 -4.36 6.18 -11.79
CA ASN A 147 -3.32 5.57 -12.60
C ASN A 147 -3.55 4.07 -12.74
N ILE A 148 -3.70 3.58 -13.97
CA ILE A 148 -4.02 2.19 -14.26
C ILE A 148 -2.99 1.63 -15.25
N GLY A 149 -2.27 0.60 -14.82
CA GLY A 149 -1.32 -0.17 -15.62
C GLY A 149 -1.87 -1.56 -15.90
N GLY A 150 -2.13 -1.89 -17.16
CA GLY A 150 -2.57 -3.23 -17.55
C GLY A 150 -1.57 -4.33 -17.22
N ILE A 151 -0.29 -3.97 -17.06
CA ILE A 151 0.82 -4.85 -16.69
C ILE A 151 1.56 -4.25 -15.49
N ALA A 152 2.04 -3.01 -15.60
CA ALA A 152 2.89 -2.41 -14.59
C ALA A 152 2.67 -0.91 -14.41
N ASN A 153 2.80 -0.45 -13.17
CA ASN A 153 2.93 0.95 -12.78
C ASN A 153 4.28 1.14 -12.09
N TYR A 154 5.05 2.12 -12.56
CA TYR A 154 6.28 2.55 -11.93
C TYR A 154 6.20 4.06 -11.66
N SER A 155 6.20 4.44 -10.39
CA SER A 155 6.11 5.83 -9.95
C SER A 155 7.35 6.18 -9.14
N THR A 156 8.14 7.15 -9.58
CA THR A 156 9.31 7.63 -8.83
C THR A 156 8.92 8.62 -7.74
N GLY A 157 7.74 9.23 -7.86
CA GLY A 157 7.16 10.14 -6.89
C GLY A 157 6.04 9.49 -6.08
N SER A 158 5.22 10.34 -5.46
CA SER A 158 4.10 9.90 -4.64
C SER A 158 2.83 9.74 -5.47
N VAL A 159 1.93 8.85 -5.01
CA VAL A 159 0.64 8.62 -5.63
C VAL A 159 -0.49 9.06 -4.70
N TYR A 160 -1.24 10.08 -5.11
CA TYR A 160 -2.42 10.60 -4.44
C TYR A 160 -3.66 10.18 -5.23
N GLY A 161 -4.42 9.21 -4.74
CA GLY A 161 -5.67 8.75 -5.38
C GLY A 161 -5.76 7.24 -5.57
N VAL A 162 -6.06 6.78 -6.78
CA VAL A 162 -6.30 5.37 -7.09
C VAL A 162 -5.24 4.84 -8.04
N ASN A 163 -4.57 3.76 -7.64
CA ASN A 163 -3.54 3.11 -8.43
C ASN A 163 -3.85 1.63 -8.60
N VAL A 164 -3.87 1.15 -9.84
CA VAL A 164 -4.23 -0.24 -10.15
C VAL A 164 -3.27 -0.84 -11.17
N SER A 165 -2.58 -1.93 -10.82
CA SER A 165 -1.77 -2.69 -11.77
C SER A 165 -1.40 -4.07 -11.25
N PRO A 166 -1.18 -5.09 -12.10
CA PRO A 166 -0.63 -6.36 -11.64
C PRO A 166 0.70 -6.20 -10.88
N PHE A 167 1.63 -5.40 -11.42
CA PHE A 167 2.87 -5.04 -10.76
C PHE A 167 2.88 -3.55 -10.44
N ASN A 168 2.95 -3.17 -9.17
CA ASN A 168 3.10 -1.78 -8.76
C ASN A 168 4.43 -1.56 -8.07
N TRP A 169 5.10 -0.45 -8.42
CA TRP A 169 6.28 0.05 -7.74
C TRP A 169 6.15 1.56 -7.56
N THR A 170 6.14 2.02 -6.32
CA THR A 170 6.06 3.45 -5.96
C THR A 170 7.19 3.78 -5.02
N GLU A 171 8.20 4.53 -5.47
CA GLU A 171 9.41 4.76 -4.68
C GLU A 171 9.18 5.61 -3.42
N GLN A 172 8.15 6.46 -3.45
CA GLN A 172 7.72 7.26 -2.32
C GLN A 172 6.41 6.71 -1.74
N ASP A 173 5.45 7.58 -1.44
CA ASP A 173 4.28 7.23 -0.65
C ASP A 173 3.03 7.08 -1.51
N THR A 174 2.08 6.30 -1.01
CA THR A 174 0.75 6.18 -1.59
C THR A 174 -0.31 6.68 -0.62
N TYR A 175 -1.02 7.73 -1.00
CA TYR A 175 -2.16 8.30 -0.27
C TYR A 175 -3.45 7.98 -1.03
N GLY A 176 -4.17 6.96 -0.59
CA GLY A 176 -5.45 6.55 -1.20
C GLY A 176 -5.61 5.04 -1.33
N THR A 177 -5.92 4.56 -2.53
CA THR A 177 -6.21 3.15 -2.81
C THR A 177 -5.24 2.58 -3.82
N ASN A 178 -4.54 1.53 -3.42
CA ASN A 178 -3.65 0.77 -4.27
C ASN A 178 -4.12 -0.68 -4.39
N ILE A 179 -4.32 -1.16 -5.61
CA ILE A 179 -4.79 -2.52 -5.89
C ILE A 179 -3.84 -3.17 -6.90
N SER A 180 -3.17 -4.23 -6.47
CA SER A 180 -2.21 -4.93 -7.30
C SER A 180 -2.13 -6.41 -7.01
N VAL A 181 -1.38 -7.15 -7.83
CA VAL A 181 -1.02 -8.54 -7.52
C VAL A 181 0.25 -8.56 -6.68
N PHE A 182 1.25 -7.79 -7.11
CA PHE A 182 2.47 -7.51 -6.38
C PHE A 182 2.62 -6.01 -6.20
N ASN A 183 2.75 -5.58 -4.95
CA ASN A 183 2.93 -4.19 -4.61
C ASN A 183 4.27 -3.91 -3.94
N HIS A 184 4.93 -2.83 -4.36
CA HIS A 184 5.97 -2.14 -3.60
C HIS A 184 5.63 -0.66 -3.45
N THR A 185 5.77 -0.12 -2.24
CA THR A 185 5.58 1.31 -1.92
C THR A 185 6.39 1.71 -0.68
N GLY A 186 6.63 3.01 -0.48
CA GLY A 186 7.13 3.57 0.78
C GLY A 186 6.09 3.51 1.89
N ASN A 187 5.54 4.66 2.31
CA ASN A 187 4.43 4.70 3.26
C ASN A 187 3.08 4.56 2.54
N VAL A 188 2.06 4.08 3.25
CA VAL A 188 0.68 4.07 2.75
C VAL A 188 -0.29 4.68 3.74
N GLU A 189 -1.09 5.63 3.27
CA GLU A 189 -2.28 6.10 3.98
C GLU A 189 -3.53 5.74 3.18
N GLY A 190 -4.29 4.73 3.66
CA GLY A 190 -5.51 4.27 3.02
C GLY A 190 -5.58 2.75 2.82
N LEU A 191 -5.98 2.30 1.63
CA LEU A 191 -6.15 0.88 1.29
C LEU A 191 -4.98 0.38 0.45
N ASN A 192 -4.27 -0.63 0.95
CA ASN A 192 -3.17 -1.29 0.26
C ASN A 192 -3.50 -2.77 0.00
N THR A 193 -3.79 -3.12 -1.24
CA THR A 193 -4.11 -4.51 -1.63
C THR A 193 -3.08 -5.05 -2.61
N GLY A 194 -2.46 -6.17 -2.26
CA GLY A 194 -1.52 -6.93 -3.10
C GLY A 194 -1.90 -8.39 -3.06
N VAL A 195 -2.61 -8.90 -4.08
CA VAL A 195 -3.21 -10.25 -4.06
C VAL A 195 -2.22 -11.33 -3.60
N ILE A 196 -0.96 -11.23 -4.02
CA ILE A 196 0.12 -12.14 -3.59
C ILE A 196 1.01 -11.49 -2.54
N ALA A 197 1.50 -10.27 -2.78
CA ALA A 197 2.42 -9.62 -1.86
C ALA A 197 2.23 -8.12 -1.80
N ASN A 198 2.28 -7.58 -0.58
CA ASN A 198 2.57 -6.18 -0.32
C ASN A 198 3.93 -6.06 0.38
N TRP A 199 4.79 -5.20 -0.17
CA TRP A 199 6.01 -4.74 0.47
C TRP A 199 5.92 -3.22 0.65
N SER A 200 5.79 -2.78 1.90
CA SER A 200 5.97 -1.37 2.30
C SER A 200 7.34 -1.20 2.94
N GLU A 201 8.17 -0.30 2.43
CA GLU A 201 9.42 0.07 3.12
C GLU A 201 9.16 0.96 4.34
N GLY A 202 8.03 1.67 4.35
CA GLY A 202 7.59 2.53 5.42
C GLY A 202 6.38 1.99 6.20
N ASP A 203 5.67 2.92 6.82
CA ASP A 203 4.53 2.65 7.68
C ASP A 203 3.22 2.61 6.87
N ILE A 204 2.26 1.82 7.36
CA ILE A 204 0.92 1.75 6.79
C ILE A 204 -0.09 2.27 7.81
N THR A 205 -0.85 3.28 7.44
CA THR A 205 -2.02 3.76 8.18
C THR A 205 -3.28 3.45 7.37
N GLY A 206 -4.06 2.45 7.79
CA GLY A 206 -5.29 2.04 7.11
C GLY A 206 -5.46 0.54 7.01
N MET A 207 -5.77 0.03 5.81
CA MET A 207 -6.04 -1.40 5.56
C MET A 207 -4.98 -2.02 4.65
N ASN A 208 -4.33 -3.09 5.12
CA ASN A 208 -3.31 -3.83 4.36
C ASN A 208 -3.77 -5.27 4.12
N VAL A 209 -3.88 -5.68 2.85
CA VAL A 209 -4.42 -7.01 2.47
C VAL A 209 -3.55 -7.68 1.41
N ALA A 210 -3.01 -8.85 1.74
CA ALA A 210 -2.26 -9.70 0.80
C ALA A 210 -2.21 -11.16 1.22
N ALA A 211 -1.69 -12.05 0.37
CA ALA A 211 -1.26 -13.37 0.83
C ALA A 211 -0.02 -13.26 1.76
N VAL A 212 0.90 -12.35 1.42
CA VAL A 212 2.10 -12.01 2.21
C VAL A 212 2.20 -10.49 2.40
N ASN A 213 2.18 -10.03 3.65
CA ASN A 213 2.42 -8.63 3.99
C ASN A 213 3.79 -8.46 4.64
N VAL A 214 4.58 -7.51 4.14
CA VAL A 214 5.81 -7.01 4.75
C VAL A 214 5.72 -5.49 4.85
N SER A 215 5.83 -4.93 6.05
CA SER A 215 5.77 -3.47 6.27
C SER A 215 6.66 -3.02 7.42
N GLY A 216 6.88 -1.71 7.53
CA GLY A 216 7.27 -1.07 8.79
C GLY A 216 6.13 -1.16 9.81
N ASN A 217 5.83 -0.06 10.49
CA ASN A 217 4.73 -0.03 11.45
C ASN A 217 3.38 -0.07 10.73
N LEU A 218 2.37 -0.63 11.39
CA LEU A 218 1.02 -0.72 10.88
C LEU A 218 0.03 -0.15 11.90
N THR A 219 -0.72 0.88 11.51
CA THR A 219 -1.87 1.40 12.27
C THR A 219 -3.15 1.13 11.49
N GLY A 220 -3.95 0.15 11.94
CA GLY A 220 -5.25 -0.18 11.34
C GLY A 220 -5.52 -1.67 11.22
N LEU A 221 -6.00 -2.12 10.06
CA LEU A 221 -6.40 -3.51 9.81
C LEU A 221 -5.42 -4.20 8.86
N ASN A 222 -4.92 -5.35 9.26
CA ASN A 222 -4.00 -6.16 8.48
C ASN A 222 -4.55 -7.56 8.30
N ILE A 223 -4.72 -7.98 7.04
CA ILE A 223 -5.26 -9.28 6.68
C ILE A 223 -4.26 -9.97 5.76
N ALA A 224 -3.56 -10.97 6.29
CA ALA A 224 -2.67 -11.80 5.48
C ALA A 224 -2.38 -13.16 6.13
N PRO A 225 -2.49 -14.28 5.39
CA PRO A 225 -1.98 -15.57 5.85
C PRO A 225 -0.57 -15.49 6.43
N ILE A 226 0.34 -14.71 5.84
CA ILE A 226 1.69 -14.48 6.36
C ILE A 226 1.90 -12.98 6.50
N ASN A 227 2.20 -12.53 7.72
CA ASN A 227 2.53 -11.13 8.01
C ASN A 227 3.89 -10.99 8.68
N LYS A 228 4.67 -10.01 8.23
CA LYS A 228 5.83 -9.48 8.94
C LYS A 228 5.73 -7.95 9.04
N SER A 229 5.61 -7.41 10.24
CA SER A 229 5.51 -5.96 10.47
C SER A 229 6.40 -5.51 11.63
N GLY A 230 6.65 -4.20 11.72
CA GLY A 230 7.15 -3.55 12.92
C GLY A 230 6.08 -3.50 14.01
N ASP A 231 5.88 -2.33 14.60
CA ASP A 231 4.82 -2.14 15.59
C ASP A 231 3.45 -2.13 14.93
N THR A 232 2.50 -2.84 15.51
CA THR A 232 1.13 -2.93 15.00
C THR A 232 0.14 -2.39 16.01
N VAL A 233 -0.62 -1.35 15.64
CA VAL A 233 -1.73 -0.80 16.41
C VAL A 233 -3.03 -1.04 15.66
N GLY A 234 -3.88 -1.93 16.15
CA GLY A 234 -5.17 -2.24 15.51
C GLY A 234 -5.47 -3.73 15.50
N ALA A 235 -5.75 -4.30 14.33
CA ALA A 235 -6.15 -5.70 14.20
C ALA A 235 -5.33 -6.45 13.14
N ASN A 236 -4.68 -7.54 13.57
CA ASN A 236 -4.04 -8.53 12.71
C ASN A 236 -4.93 -9.76 12.59
N ILE A 237 -5.33 -10.11 11.36
CA ILE A 237 -6.04 -11.36 11.04
C ILE A 237 -5.16 -12.15 10.07
N THR A 238 -4.45 -13.13 10.61
CA THR A 238 -3.38 -13.82 9.89
C THR A 238 -3.43 -15.33 10.11
N ALA A 239 -2.59 -16.10 9.42
CA ALA A 239 -2.28 -17.47 9.85
C ALA A 239 -0.95 -17.52 10.60
N ILE A 240 0.04 -16.74 10.16
CA ILE A 240 1.33 -16.56 10.79
C ILE A 240 1.57 -15.05 10.91
N ASN A 241 1.56 -14.54 12.14
CA ASN A 241 1.93 -13.18 12.46
C ASN A 241 3.34 -13.10 13.04
N TRP A 242 4.17 -12.21 12.49
CA TRP A 242 5.46 -11.85 13.04
C TRP A 242 5.56 -10.32 13.13
N SER A 243 5.18 -9.76 14.28
CA SER A 243 5.25 -8.31 14.54
C SER A 243 6.33 -8.03 15.59
N GLU A 244 6.83 -6.79 15.65
CA GLU A 244 7.68 -6.36 16.77
C GLU A 244 6.81 -6.22 18.01
N ASN A 245 5.98 -5.18 18.12
CA ASN A 245 4.98 -5.06 19.18
C ASN A 245 3.57 -5.05 18.58
N THR A 246 2.57 -5.49 19.34
CA THR A 246 1.17 -5.49 18.90
C THR A 246 0.27 -4.91 19.98
N THR A 247 -0.46 -3.85 19.67
CA THR A 247 -1.51 -3.26 20.49
C THR A 247 -2.86 -3.39 19.80
N GLY A 248 -3.79 -4.12 20.41
CA GLY A 248 -5.14 -4.35 19.89
C GLY A 248 -5.46 -5.83 19.77
N PHE A 249 -5.92 -6.26 18.60
CA PHE A 249 -6.32 -7.64 18.33
C PHE A 249 -5.30 -8.35 17.46
N ASN A 250 -4.85 -9.53 17.90
CA ASN A 250 -3.91 -10.35 17.16
C ASN A 250 -4.45 -11.77 17.01
N PHE A 251 -4.92 -12.11 15.82
CA PHE A 251 -5.51 -13.40 15.51
C PHE A 251 -4.62 -14.14 14.50
N GLY A 252 -4.23 -15.37 14.83
CA GLY A 252 -3.55 -16.24 13.87
C GLY A 252 -3.31 -17.64 14.37
N ALA A 253 -2.88 -18.57 13.51
CA ALA A 253 -2.50 -19.91 13.96
C ALA A 253 -1.19 -19.86 14.78
N ILE A 254 -0.28 -18.97 14.40
CA ILE A 254 0.97 -18.67 15.09
C ILE A 254 1.08 -17.15 15.22
N ASN A 255 1.21 -16.66 16.45
CA ASN A 255 1.43 -15.25 16.74
C ASN A 255 2.77 -15.06 17.44
N ARG A 256 3.72 -14.37 16.79
CA ARG A 256 4.99 -13.97 17.38
C ARG A 256 5.04 -12.44 17.51
N THR A 257 5.22 -11.95 18.73
CA THR A 257 5.44 -10.53 19.04
C THR A 257 6.37 -10.42 20.24
N ASN A 258 6.99 -9.26 20.47
CA ASN A 258 7.75 -8.98 21.68
C ASN A 258 6.79 -8.55 22.79
N ASP A 259 6.11 -7.41 22.62
CA ASP A 259 5.10 -6.95 23.56
C ASP A 259 3.70 -7.00 22.95
N MET A 260 2.77 -7.65 23.66
CA MET A 260 1.37 -7.73 23.27
C MET A 260 0.50 -6.98 24.27
N VAL A 261 -0.26 -5.98 23.81
CA VAL A 261 -1.27 -5.28 24.63
C VAL A 261 -2.64 -5.48 24.00
N GLY A 262 -3.59 -6.10 24.70
CA GLY A 262 -4.96 -6.31 24.22
C GLY A 262 -5.34 -7.79 24.15
N PHE A 263 -5.82 -8.25 23.00
CA PHE A 263 -6.35 -9.60 22.81
C PHE A 263 -5.51 -10.38 21.79
N ASN A 264 -4.84 -11.43 22.24
CA ASN A 264 -4.01 -12.30 21.43
C ASN A 264 -4.62 -13.70 21.39
N MET A 265 -4.94 -14.19 20.20
CA MET A 265 -5.49 -15.52 20.02
C MET A 265 -4.76 -16.27 18.91
N GLY A 266 -4.26 -17.44 19.25
CA GLY A 266 -3.72 -18.34 18.25
C GLY A 266 -3.49 -19.77 18.70
N GLY A 267 -3.13 -20.65 17.76
CA GLY A 267 -2.74 -22.01 18.12
C GLY A 267 -1.47 -21.99 18.99
N PHE A 268 -0.50 -21.18 18.57
CA PHE A 268 0.75 -20.94 19.27
C PHE A 268 0.98 -19.44 19.41
N ASN A 269 1.04 -18.98 20.65
CA ASN A 269 1.39 -17.60 20.98
C ASN A 269 2.80 -17.56 21.55
N VAL A 270 3.67 -16.75 20.96
CA VAL A 270 5.04 -16.52 21.39
C VAL A 270 5.21 -15.02 21.63
N ALA A 271 5.29 -14.64 22.90
CA ALA A 271 5.49 -13.25 23.33
C ALA A 271 6.69 -13.12 24.27
N ASN A 272 7.20 -11.91 24.46
CA ASN A 272 7.99 -11.61 25.65
C ASN A 272 7.03 -11.21 26.77
N ASN A 273 6.34 -10.07 26.64
CA ASN A 273 5.36 -9.61 27.62
C ASN A 273 3.95 -9.58 27.02
N VAL A 274 2.94 -9.86 27.86
CA VAL A 274 1.53 -9.76 27.49
C VAL A 274 0.73 -9.01 28.55
N GLN A 275 0.06 -7.93 28.14
CA GLN A 275 -0.90 -7.20 28.96
C GLN A 275 -2.30 -7.33 28.34
N GLY A 276 -3.18 -8.12 28.97
CA GLY A 276 -4.54 -8.35 28.50
C GLY A 276 -4.92 -9.83 28.46
N MET A 277 -5.45 -10.30 27.33
CA MET A 277 -5.89 -11.69 27.15
C MET A 277 -5.01 -12.41 26.14
N ASN A 278 -4.40 -13.51 26.57
CA ASN A 278 -3.58 -14.40 25.75
C ASN A 278 -4.26 -15.76 25.68
N MET A 279 -4.69 -16.19 24.50
CA MET A 279 -5.47 -17.41 24.31
C MET A 279 -4.84 -18.31 23.26
N GLY A 280 -4.45 -19.53 23.62
CA GLY A 280 -3.95 -20.46 22.63
C GLY A 280 -3.77 -21.90 23.08
N ALA A 281 -3.52 -22.82 22.14
CA ALA A 281 -3.21 -24.20 22.54
C ALA A 281 -1.90 -24.24 23.33
N VAL A 282 -0.93 -23.43 22.92
CA VAL A 282 0.32 -23.18 23.62
C VAL A 282 0.59 -21.68 23.71
N ASN A 283 0.82 -21.19 24.92
CA ASN A 283 1.29 -19.83 25.19
C ASN A 283 2.71 -19.90 25.76
N PHE A 284 3.68 -19.30 25.06
CA PHE A 284 5.04 -19.16 25.51
C PHE A 284 5.37 -17.67 25.67
N ASN A 285 5.57 -17.24 26.91
CA ASN A 285 5.87 -15.85 27.25
C ASN A 285 7.25 -15.81 27.92
N GLY A 286 8.20 -15.11 27.31
CA GLY A 286 9.57 -14.99 27.84
C GLY A 286 9.69 -14.14 29.10
N GLY A 287 8.75 -13.22 29.30
CA GLY A 287 8.66 -12.29 30.42
C GLY A 287 7.29 -12.40 31.09
N ASP A 288 6.65 -11.24 31.28
CA ASP A 288 5.53 -11.11 32.20
C ASP A 288 4.18 -11.18 31.49
N VAL A 289 3.19 -11.78 32.16
CA VAL A 289 1.80 -11.76 31.75
C VAL A 289 0.96 -11.05 32.80
N THR A 290 0.36 -9.92 32.45
CA THR A 290 -0.60 -9.19 33.29
C THR A 290 -2.00 -9.34 32.68
N GLY A 291 -2.86 -10.15 33.30
CA GLY A 291 -4.23 -10.38 32.85
C GLY A 291 -4.64 -11.86 32.80
N LEU A 292 -5.17 -12.31 31.65
CA LEU A 292 -5.67 -13.67 31.45
C LEU A 292 -4.75 -14.43 30.49
N ASN A 293 -4.19 -15.56 30.94
CA ASN A 293 -3.41 -16.47 30.13
C ASN A 293 -4.13 -17.82 30.05
N LEU A 294 -4.73 -18.11 28.89
CA LEU A 294 -5.60 -19.27 28.69
C LEU A 294 -4.98 -20.21 27.66
N GLY A 295 -4.68 -21.45 28.03
CA GLY A 295 -4.20 -22.41 27.04
C GLY A 295 -4.07 -23.86 27.46
N GLY A 296 -3.78 -24.75 26.51
CA GLY A 296 -3.49 -26.15 26.86
C GLY A 296 -2.20 -26.23 27.68
N ILE A 297 -1.19 -25.47 27.26
CA ILE A 297 0.11 -25.32 27.92
C ILE A 297 0.43 -23.83 28.00
N ASN A 298 0.71 -23.36 29.22
CA ASN A 298 1.15 -22.00 29.49
C ASN A 298 2.55 -22.03 30.10
N VAL A 299 3.51 -21.36 29.45
CA VAL A 299 4.88 -21.18 29.96
C VAL A 299 5.15 -19.68 30.05
N SER A 300 5.50 -19.18 31.24
CA SER A 300 5.73 -17.74 31.48
C SER A 300 6.83 -17.50 32.52
N HIS A 301 7.33 -16.27 32.61
CA HIS A 301 8.19 -15.90 33.73
C HIS A 301 7.33 -15.55 34.95
N ASN A 302 6.65 -14.41 34.90
CA ASN A 302 5.70 -13.99 35.93
C ASN A 302 4.27 -13.95 35.36
N VAL A 303 3.28 -14.22 36.21
CA VAL A 303 1.86 -14.07 35.88
C VAL A 303 1.13 -13.29 36.97
N GLU A 304 0.79 -12.05 36.66
CA GLU A 304 -0.09 -11.20 37.46
C GLU A 304 -1.53 -11.28 36.93
N GLY A 305 -2.30 -12.22 37.47
CA GLY A 305 -3.67 -12.47 37.05
C GLY A 305 -4.03 -13.95 37.08
N LEU A 306 -4.80 -14.40 36.08
CA LEU A 306 -5.28 -15.77 35.99
C LEU A 306 -4.55 -16.55 34.90
N ASN A 307 -3.87 -17.61 35.30
CA ASN A 307 -3.22 -18.58 34.44
C ASN A 307 -4.06 -19.87 34.40
N LEU A 308 -4.80 -20.09 33.32
CA LEU A 308 -5.68 -21.26 33.17
C LEU A 308 -5.17 -22.16 32.06
N GLY A 309 -4.90 -23.42 32.40
CA GLY A 309 -4.50 -24.38 31.38
C GLY A 309 -4.39 -25.82 31.82
N GLY A 310 -4.12 -26.72 30.88
CA GLY A 310 -3.82 -28.11 31.25
C GLY A 310 -2.54 -28.20 32.06
N ILE A 311 -1.51 -27.50 31.59
CA ILE A 311 -0.20 -27.39 32.23
C ILE A 311 0.16 -25.90 32.33
N ASN A 312 0.44 -25.44 33.54
CA ASN A 312 0.91 -24.09 33.82
C ASN A 312 2.32 -24.15 34.42
N VAL A 313 3.27 -23.44 33.81
CA VAL A 313 4.66 -23.34 34.28
C VAL A 313 5.07 -21.88 34.33
N SER A 314 5.33 -21.39 35.53
CA SER A 314 5.86 -20.05 35.79
C SER A 314 7.23 -20.17 36.44
N SER A 315 8.25 -19.52 35.87
CA SER A 315 9.62 -19.58 36.43
C SER A 315 9.88 -18.53 37.52
N GLY A 316 8.96 -17.59 37.72
CA GLY A 316 8.95 -16.62 38.81
C GLY A 316 7.63 -16.69 39.59
N ASP A 317 6.97 -15.55 39.72
CA ASP A 317 5.78 -15.39 40.56
C ASP A 317 4.49 -15.63 39.77
N SER A 318 3.53 -16.36 40.35
CA SER A 318 2.18 -16.53 39.78
C SER A 318 1.09 -16.23 40.79
N THR A 319 0.15 -15.37 40.42
CA THR A 319 -0.96 -14.97 41.30
C THR A 319 -1.99 -16.09 41.44
N SER A 320 -2.43 -16.70 40.35
CA SER A 320 -3.46 -17.73 40.35
C SER A 320 -3.30 -18.70 39.19
N ASP A 321 -2.90 -19.94 39.49
CA ASP A 321 -2.80 -21.01 38.50
C ASP A 321 -3.94 -22.03 38.67
N ILE A 322 -4.64 -22.34 37.58
CA ILE A 322 -5.69 -23.35 37.56
C ILE A 322 -5.39 -24.33 36.42
N GLY A 323 -5.26 -25.62 36.74
CA GLY A 323 -4.91 -26.61 35.74
C GLY A 323 -4.79 -28.03 36.22
N VAL A 324 -4.40 -28.96 35.34
CA VAL A 324 -4.10 -30.34 35.77
C VAL A 324 -2.77 -30.35 36.53
N ILE A 325 -1.78 -29.63 36.00
CA ILE A 325 -0.45 -29.47 36.59
C ILE A 325 -0.14 -27.97 36.67
N ASN A 326 0.22 -27.51 37.87
CA ASN A 326 0.67 -26.14 38.12
C ASN A 326 2.07 -26.17 38.76
N TYR A 327 3.02 -25.45 38.15
CA TYR A 327 4.34 -25.21 38.71
C TYR A 327 4.62 -23.70 38.71
N ALA A 328 5.02 -23.15 39.85
CA ALA A 328 5.48 -21.76 39.96
C ALA A 328 6.60 -21.65 41.03
N ASP A 329 7.59 -20.79 40.85
CA ASP A 329 8.61 -20.59 41.88
C ASP A 329 7.99 -19.95 43.14
N THR A 330 7.15 -18.93 42.97
CA THR A 330 6.29 -18.37 44.03
C THR A 330 4.84 -18.37 43.60
N THR A 331 3.91 -18.66 44.51
CA THR A 331 2.47 -18.60 44.19
C THR A 331 1.58 -18.18 45.36
N SER A 332 0.51 -17.45 45.03
CA SER A 332 -0.57 -17.11 45.99
C SER A 332 -1.70 -18.14 45.96
N PHE A 333 -2.09 -18.65 44.81
CA PHE A 333 -3.18 -19.62 44.69
C PHE A 333 -2.94 -20.63 43.57
N GLN A 334 -3.14 -21.92 43.86
CA GLN A 334 -3.15 -22.97 42.84
C GLN A 334 -4.30 -23.97 43.04
N PHE A 335 -4.95 -24.32 41.94
CA PHE A 335 -5.96 -25.39 41.90
C PHE A 335 -5.62 -26.40 40.80
N GLY A 336 -5.46 -27.67 41.17
CA GLY A 336 -5.13 -28.71 40.20
C GLY A 336 -4.95 -30.11 40.76
N LEU A 337 -4.64 -31.08 39.90
CA LEU A 337 -4.33 -32.43 40.40
C LEU A 337 -2.94 -32.43 41.07
N ILE A 338 -1.99 -31.72 40.48
CA ILE A 338 -0.62 -31.58 40.95
C ILE A 338 -0.27 -30.09 41.01
N ASN A 339 0.04 -29.60 42.20
CA ASN A 339 0.52 -28.24 42.45
C ASN A 339 1.92 -28.32 43.05
N ALA A 340 2.86 -27.56 42.49
CA ALA A 340 4.24 -27.53 42.96
C ALA A 340 4.77 -26.09 43.01
N THR A 341 5.35 -25.72 44.16
CA THR A 341 6.00 -24.42 44.33
C THR A 341 7.20 -24.47 45.26
N LYS A 342 8.15 -23.54 45.08
CA LYS A 342 9.24 -23.33 46.06
C LYS A 342 8.74 -22.48 47.23
N HIS A 343 7.96 -21.44 46.93
CA HIS A 343 7.46 -20.46 47.88
C HIS A 343 5.93 -20.28 47.78
N LEU A 344 5.19 -20.88 48.69
CA LEU A 344 3.75 -20.66 48.84
C LEU A 344 3.49 -19.43 49.72
N GLU A 345 2.66 -18.50 49.28
CA GLU A 345 2.19 -17.33 50.03
C GLU A 345 0.65 -17.29 50.22
N GLY A 346 -0.02 -18.40 49.89
CA GLY A 346 -1.46 -18.53 50.09
C GLY A 346 -1.92 -19.98 50.16
N LEU A 347 -2.73 -20.42 49.19
CA LEU A 347 -3.47 -21.68 49.25
C LEU A 347 -3.28 -22.53 47.98
N GLN A 348 -2.97 -23.81 48.17
CA GLN A 348 -3.03 -24.82 47.13
C GLN A 348 -4.16 -25.80 47.43
N ILE A 349 -4.92 -26.17 46.40
CA ILE A 349 -5.94 -27.22 46.46
C ILE A 349 -5.66 -28.23 45.36
N GLY A 350 -5.44 -29.47 45.74
CA GLY A 350 -5.12 -30.52 44.79
C GLY A 350 -4.86 -31.88 45.41
N ILE A 351 -4.79 -32.92 44.58
CA ILE A 351 -4.50 -34.28 45.06
C ILE A 351 -3.09 -34.33 45.64
N ILE A 352 -2.13 -33.73 44.94
CA ILE A 352 -0.73 -33.61 45.37
C ILE A 352 -0.36 -32.13 45.42
N ASN A 353 0.01 -31.63 46.60
CA ASN A 353 0.48 -30.27 46.79
C ASN A 353 1.90 -30.29 47.38
N VAL A 354 2.86 -29.78 46.62
CA VAL A 354 4.27 -29.69 47.02
C VAL A 354 4.63 -28.23 47.24
N ALA A 355 5.08 -27.90 48.44
CA ALA A 355 5.57 -26.57 48.79
C ALA A 355 6.81 -26.67 49.68
N THR A 356 7.99 -26.32 49.16
CA THR A 356 9.27 -26.52 49.87
C THR A 356 9.39 -25.67 51.14
N ASN A 357 8.72 -24.51 51.18
CA ASN A 357 8.67 -23.63 52.34
C ASN A 357 7.49 -23.89 53.32
N ALA A 358 6.63 -24.88 53.05
CA ALA A 358 5.51 -25.20 53.93
C ALA A 358 5.94 -26.04 55.13
N ALA A 359 5.17 -25.97 56.22
CA ALA A 359 5.42 -26.74 57.46
C ALA A 359 5.45 -28.26 57.21
N VAL A 360 4.70 -28.73 56.21
CA VAL A 360 4.77 -30.08 55.67
C VAL A 360 4.98 -29.97 54.15
N PRO A 361 6.12 -30.45 53.61
CA PRO A 361 6.46 -30.23 52.20
C PRO A 361 5.52 -30.85 51.17
N VAL A 362 4.78 -31.90 51.55
CA VAL A 362 3.81 -32.58 50.68
C VAL A 362 2.52 -32.83 51.47
N LEU A 363 1.40 -32.26 51.01
CA LEU A 363 0.08 -32.46 51.64
C LEU A 363 -0.97 -32.92 50.61
N PRO A 364 -1.79 -33.94 50.94
CA PRO A 364 -2.95 -34.28 50.14
C PRO A 364 -4.06 -33.23 50.34
N ILE A 365 -4.84 -33.00 49.29
CA ILE A 365 -6.08 -32.18 49.26
C ILE A 365 -5.84 -30.67 49.39
N ALA A 366 -5.11 -30.19 50.40
CA ALA A 366 -4.84 -28.77 50.59
C ALA A 366 -3.49 -28.49 51.25
N ASN A 367 -2.83 -27.39 50.86
CA ASN A 367 -1.62 -26.86 51.52
C ASN A 367 -1.74 -25.33 51.64
N PHE A 368 -1.23 -24.74 52.72
CA PHE A 368 -1.30 -23.30 52.94
C PHE A 368 -0.07 -22.78 53.69
N HIS A 369 0.32 -21.54 53.39
CA HIS A 369 1.37 -20.82 54.10
C HIS A 369 1.03 -19.33 54.15
N ARG A 370 1.30 -18.68 55.28
CA ARG A 370 1.04 -17.25 55.49
C ARG A 370 2.30 -16.62 56.07
N SER A 371 2.93 -15.73 55.32
CA SER A 371 3.95 -14.82 55.86
C SER A 371 3.24 -13.80 56.77
N PHE A 372 3.79 -13.56 57.96
CA PHE A 372 3.29 -12.57 58.93
C PHE A 372 3.93 -11.21 58.70
#